data_AF-A0A258B5G0-F1
#
_entry.id   AF-A0A258B5G0-F1
#
_cell.length_a   1.000
_cell.length_b   1.000
_cell.length_c   1.000
_cell.angle_alpha   90.00
_cell.angle_beta   90.00
_cell.angle_gamma   90.00
#
_symmetry.space_group_name_H-M   'P 1'
#
loop_
_entity.id
_entity.type
_entity.pdbx_description
1 polymer ?
#
loop_
_entity_poly.entity_id
_entity_poly.type
_entity_poly.pdbx_seq_one_letter_code
_entity_poly.pdbx_strand_id
1 'polypeptide(L)'
;YQLPLPTYNVTGTTGAAHNQQFEVECLIPSLKVSVKGEGASRRAAEQAAAKLALMAVLKALPQESRKPRKTRSAKKKAAKKEATEEQLNLKLKG
;
A
#
# COMPACT_ATOMS: atom_id res chain seq x y z
N TYR A 1 0.00 -23.29 -19.73
CA TYR A 1 -0.76 -23.14 -18.48
C TYR A 1 -0.68 -21.67 -18.08
N GLN A 2 -1.82 -21.00 -17.90
CA GLN A 2 -1.88 -19.61 -17.46
C GLN A 2 -2.42 -19.58 -16.03
N LEU A 3 -1.84 -18.77 -15.16
CA LEU A 3 -2.40 -18.54 -13.82
C LEU A 3 -3.63 -17.64 -13.92
N PRO A 4 -4.63 -17.83 -13.05
CA PRO A 4 -5.78 -16.94 -12.98
C PRO A 4 -5.33 -15.52 -12.62
N LEU A 5 -6.08 -14.52 -13.10
CA LEU A 5 -5.83 -13.12 -12.78
C LEU A 5 -6.15 -12.84 -11.30
N PRO A 6 -5.48 -11.87 -10.66
CA PRO A 6 -5.88 -11.34 -9.36
C PRO A 6 -7.33 -10.82 -9.39
N THR A 7 -8.06 -11.01 -8.30
CA THR A 7 -9.39 -10.44 -8.10
C THR A 7 -9.31 -9.24 -7.17
N TYR A 8 -10.07 -8.18 -7.47
CA TYR A 8 -10.14 -6.97 -6.66
C TYR A 8 -11.57 -6.64 -6.25
N ASN A 9 -11.77 -6.40 -4.96
CA ASN A 9 -13.09 -6.10 -4.39
C ASN A 9 -13.02 -4.82 -3.56
N VAL A 10 -13.93 -3.87 -3.76
CA VAL A 10 -14.11 -2.74 -2.84
C VAL A 10 -14.82 -3.27 -1.59
N THR A 11 -14.13 -3.27 -0.46
CA THR A 11 -14.68 -3.77 0.82
C THR A 11 -15.23 -2.66 1.69
N GLY A 12 -14.82 -1.42 1.44
CA GLY A 12 -15.23 -0.27 2.24
C GLY A 12 -15.21 1.04 1.47
N THR A 13 -16.14 1.92 1.79
CA THR A 13 -16.11 3.34 1.44
C THR A 13 -16.58 4.13 2.64
N THR A 14 -15.73 5.00 3.16
CA THR A 14 -15.99 5.78 4.38
C THR A 14 -15.69 7.26 4.14
N GLY A 15 -16.17 8.12 5.05
CA GLY A 15 -15.98 9.57 4.96
C GLY A 15 -17.06 10.30 4.16
N ALA A 16 -16.98 11.64 4.21
CA ALA A 16 -17.89 12.52 3.47
C ALA A 16 -17.61 12.45 1.96
N ALA A 17 -18.59 12.78 1.11
CA ALA A 17 -18.48 12.66 -0.34
C ALA A 17 -17.24 13.34 -0.96
N HIS A 18 -16.79 14.47 -0.40
CA HIS A 18 -15.62 15.22 -0.86
C HIS A 18 -14.29 14.78 -0.19
N ASN A 19 -14.35 13.83 0.73
CA ASN A 19 -13.20 13.30 1.46
C ASN A 19 -13.40 11.80 1.74
N GLN A 20 -13.70 11.05 0.67
CA GLN A 20 -13.95 9.61 0.78
C GLN A 20 -12.63 8.85 0.85
N GLN A 21 -12.63 7.82 1.68
CA GLN A 21 -11.61 6.79 1.74
C GLN A 21 -12.20 5.49 1.20
N PHE A 22 -11.44 4.80 0.36
CA PHE A 22 -11.80 3.51 -0.21
C PHE A 22 -10.88 2.44 0.33
N GLU A 23 -11.42 1.26 0.61
CA GLU A 23 -10.69 0.05 0.97
C GLU A 23 -10.94 -0.99 -0.13
N VAL A 24 -9.86 -1.57 -0.67
CA VAL A 24 -9.90 -2.58 -1.72
C VAL A 24 -9.09 -3.79 -1.30
N GLU A 25 -9.68 -4.97 -1.38
CA GLU A 25 -9.01 -6.25 -1.22
C GLU A 25 -8.43 -6.71 -2.57
N CYS A 26 -7.21 -7.25 -2.55
CA CYS A 26 -6.58 -7.97 -3.65
C CYS A 26 -6.39 -9.44 -3.26
N LEU A 27 -6.95 -10.34 -4.07
CA LEU A 27 -6.90 -11.78 -3.89
C LEU A 27 -6.11 -12.44 -5.02
N ILE A 28 -5.10 -13.25 -4.67
CA ILE A 28 -4.37 -14.11 -5.61
C ILE A 28 -4.37 -15.54 -5.06
N PRO A 29 -5.44 -16.33 -5.31
CA PRO A 29 -5.63 -17.65 -4.68
C PRO A 29 -4.47 -18.62 -4.95
N SER A 30 -3.94 -18.63 -6.17
CA SER A 30 -2.81 -19.51 -6.56
C SER A 30 -1.53 -19.24 -5.76
N LEU A 31 -1.37 -18.05 -5.19
CA LEU A 31 -0.23 -17.67 -4.35
C LEU A 31 -0.59 -17.57 -2.87
N LYS A 32 -1.83 -17.91 -2.48
CA LYS A 32 -2.36 -17.75 -1.12
C LYS A 32 -2.18 -16.34 -0.56
N VAL A 33 -2.33 -15.32 -1.41
CA VAL A 33 -2.24 -13.91 -1.02
C VAL A 33 -3.64 -13.32 -0.92
N SER A 34 -3.95 -12.73 0.24
CA SER A 34 -5.04 -11.79 0.44
C SER A 34 -4.47 -10.59 1.18
N VAL A 35 -4.63 -9.40 0.61
CA VAL A 35 -4.20 -8.13 1.21
C VAL A 35 -5.24 -7.06 0.94
N LYS A 36 -5.27 -6.05 1.80
CA LYS A 36 -6.12 -4.88 1.60
C LYS A 36 -5.29 -3.62 1.48
N GLY A 37 -5.67 -2.77 0.55
CA GLY A 37 -5.09 -1.45 0.35
C GLY A 37 -6.16 -0.37 0.44
N GLU A 38 -5.74 0.84 0.76
CA GLU A 38 -6.65 1.97 0.89
C GLU A 38 -6.19 3.19 0.09
N GLY A 39 -7.12 4.10 -0.19
CA GLY A 39 -6.80 5.38 -0.81
C GLY A 39 -8.01 6.29 -1.04
N ALA A 40 -7.73 7.54 -1.37
CA ALA A 40 -8.74 8.58 -1.63
C ALA A 40 -9.59 8.35 -2.90
N SER A 41 -9.31 7.29 -3.64
CA SER A 41 -10.14 6.80 -4.76
C SER A 41 -10.04 5.29 -4.84
N ARG A 42 -11.03 4.63 -5.45
CA ARG A 42 -11.01 3.18 -5.70
C ARG A 42 -9.72 2.72 -6.40
N ARG A 43 -9.30 3.44 -7.44
CA ARG A 43 -8.06 3.14 -8.19
C ARG A 43 -6.82 3.27 -7.31
N ALA A 44 -6.75 4.29 -6.45
CA ALA A 44 -5.62 4.46 -5.55
C ALA A 44 -5.55 3.32 -4.51
N ALA A 45 -6.70 2.91 -3.96
CA ALA A 45 -6.80 1.77 -3.04
C ALA A 45 -6.40 0.44 -3.72
N GLU A 46 -6.85 0.21 -4.96
CA GLU A 46 -6.46 -0.95 -5.76
C GLU A 46 -4.94 -0.98 -6.01
N GLN A 47 -4.35 0.15 -6.41
CA GLN A 47 -2.90 0.25 -6.59
C GLN A 47 -2.13 0.01 -5.29
N ALA A 48 -2.66 0.47 -4.15
CA ALA A 48 -2.08 0.18 -2.84
C ALA A 48 -2.14 -1.32 -2.52
N ALA A 49 -3.29 -1.95 -2.75
CA ALA A 49 -3.46 -3.40 -2.55
C ALA A 49 -2.53 -4.21 -3.46
N ALA A 50 -2.38 -3.83 -4.73
CA ALA A 50 -1.47 -4.46 -5.69
C ALA A 50 0.00 -4.38 -5.25
N LYS A 51 0.44 -3.22 -4.73
CA LYS A 51 1.80 -3.06 -4.18
C LYS A 51 2.04 -3.98 -2.99
N LEU A 52 1.07 -4.07 -2.07
CA LEU A 52 1.15 -4.96 -0.91
C LEU A 52 1.18 -6.43 -1.33
N ALA A 53 0.38 -6.82 -2.33
CA ALA A 53 0.34 -8.18 -2.85
C ALA A 53 1.69 -8.57 -3.46
N LEU A 54 2.29 -7.68 -4.27
CA LEU A 54 3.62 -7.89 -4.83
C LEU A 54 4.67 -8.08 -3.74
N MET A 55 4.64 -7.24 -2.70
CA MET A 55 5.56 -7.37 -1.56
C MET A 55 5.39 -8.71 -0.82
N ALA A 56 4.14 -9.14 -0.59
CA ALA A 56 3.84 -10.42 0.04
C ALA A 56 4.40 -11.61 -0.78
N VAL A 57 4.18 -11.60 -2.10
CA VAL A 57 4.73 -12.61 -3.01
C VAL A 57 6.25 -12.62 -2.97
N LEU A 58 6.89 -11.46 -3.10
CA LEU A 58 8.36 -11.36 -3.10
C LEU A 58 8.99 -11.83 -1.78
N LYS A 59 8.28 -11.69 -0.65
CA LYS A 59 8.73 -12.19 0.66
C LYS A 59 8.60 -13.71 0.78
N ALA A 60 7.58 -14.30 0.15
CA ALA A 60 7.31 -15.74 0.20
C ALA A 60 8.16 -16.56 -0.81
N LEU A 61 8.69 -15.91 -1.86
CA LEU A 61 9.58 -16.58 -2.81
C LEU A 61 10.96 -16.88 -2.18
N PRO A 62 11.52 -18.09 -2.40
CA PRO A 62 12.90 -18.39 -2.03
C PRO A 62 13.84 -17.40 -2.70
N GLN A 63 14.72 -16.78 -1.91
CA GLN A 63 15.74 -15.87 -2.43
C GLN A 63 16.86 -16.69 -3.08
N GLU A 64 16.63 -17.20 -4.29
CA GLU A 64 17.70 -17.83 -5.06
C GLU A 64 18.76 -16.76 -5.38
N SER A 65 19.93 -16.91 -4.76
CA SER A 65 21.18 -16.17 -4.93
C SER A 65 21.10 -14.85 -5.75
N ARG A 66 20.48 -13.81 -5.19
CA ARG A 66 20.64 -12.44 -5.72
C ARG A 66 22.08 -12.01 -5.51
N LYS A 67 22.97 -12.29 -6.47
CA LYS A 67 24.35 -11.74 -6.49
C LYS A 67 24.24 -10.22 -6.31
N PRO A 68 24.94 -9.61 -5.33
CA PRO A 68 24.88 -8.17 -5.14
C PRO A 68 25.44 -7.48 -6.38
N ARG A 69 24.58 -6.75 -7.10
CA ARG A 69 25.02 -5.87 -8.17
C ARG A 69 25.76 -4.70 -7.52
N LYS A 70 27.10 -4.74 -7.54
CA LYS A 70 27.94 -3.56 -7.23
C LYS A 70 27.56 -2.45 -8.20
N THR A 71 26.80 -1.46 -7.76
CA THR A 71 26.69 -0.16 -8.45
C THR A 71 27.31 0.91 -7.57
N ARG A 72 28.40 1.47 -8.10
CA ARG A 72 29.13 2.63 -7.56
C ARG A 72 28.20 3.84 -7.46
N SER A 73 28.26 4.51 -6.31
CA SER A 73 28.13 5.97 -6.11
C SER A 73 26.99 6.73 -6.81
N ALA A 74 26.03 7.23 -6.03
CA ALA A 74 25.60 8.64 -6.12
C ALA A 74 24.69 9.01 -4.94
N LYS A 75 25.14 9.99 -4.17
CA LYS A 75 24.42 10.68 -3.11
C LYS A 75 23.41 11.66 -3.70
N LYS A 76 22.14 11.61 -3.30
CA LYS A 76 21.33 12.81 -2.98
C LYS A 76 20.01 12.50 -2.25
N LYS A 77 19.69 13.40 -1.31
CA LYS A 77 18.52 13.57 -0.42
C LYS A 77 17.17 13.51 -1.18
N ALA A 78 15.97 13.34 -0.60
CA ALA A 78 15.44 13.81 0.67
C ALA A 78 14.07 13.15 0.98
N ALA A 79 13.65 13.31 2.24
CA ALA A 79 12.28 13.58 2.72
C ALA A 79 11.60 12.52 3.62
N LYS A 80 11.19 13.03 4.79
CA LYS A 80 10.18 12.58 5.76
C LYS A 80 10.59 11.65 6.91
N LYS A 81 10.60 12.24 8.10
CA LYS A 81 10.10 11.78 9.42
C LYS A 81 9.95 13.06 10.26
N GLU A 82 8.99 13.32 11.12
CA GLU A 82 7.77 12.68 11.62
C GLU A 82 7.10 13.86 12.35
N ALA A 83 5.85 14.19 12.04
CA ALA A 83 5.11 15.17 12.83
C ALA A 83 4.59 14.43 14.07
N THR A 84 5.29 14.60 15.19
CA THR A 84 4.82 14.15 16.50
C THR A 84 3.66 15.03 16.94
N GLU A 85 2.61 14.37 17.42
CA GLU A 85 1.55 14.95 18.25
C GLU A 85 2.11 15.89 19.30
N GLU A 86 1.57 17.11 19.37
CA GLU A 86 1.17 17.82 20.59
C GLU A 86 0.79 19.25 20.18
N GLN A 87 -0.51 19.53 20.19
CA GLN A 87 -1.08 20.63 20.98
C GLN A 87 -2.59 20.69 20.73
N LEU A 88 -3.25 19.88 21.55
CA LEU A 88 -4.65 19.99 21.89
C LEU A 88 -4.88 21.34 22.60
N ASN A 89 -5.20 22.39 21.86
CA ASN A 89 -5.79 23.60 22.45
C ASN A 89 -7.04 24.03 21.69
N LEU A 90 -8.11 23.34 22.07
CA LEU A 90 -9.45 23.88 22.21
C LEU A 90 -9.43 25.31 22.80
N LYS A 91 -9.76 26.32 22.00
CA LYS A 91 -10.43 27.56 22.41
C LYS A 91 -11.45 27.85 21.31
N LEU A 92 -12.63 27.25 21.35
CA LEU A 92 -13.82 27.77 22.05
C LEU A 92 -13.96 29.30 21.95
N LYS A 93 -14.87 29.70 21.05
CA LYS A 93 -15.80 30.86 21.08
C LYS A 93 -15.33 32.16 21.76
N GLY A 94 -15.32 33.21 20.96
CA GLY A 94 -15.45 34.62 21.33
C GLY A 94 -15.78 35.41 20.08
#